data_AF-A0A430KRQ8-F1
#
_entry.id   AF-A0A430KRQ8-F1
#
_cell.length_a   1.000
_cell.length_b   1.000
_cell.length_c   1.000
_cell.angle_alpha   90.00
_cell.angle_beta   90.00
_cell.angle_gamma   90.00
#
_symmetry.space_group_name_H-M   'P 1'
#
loop_
_entity.id
_entity.type
_entity.pdbx_description
1 polymer ?
#
loop_
_entity_poly.entity_id
_entity_poly.type
_entity_poly.pdbx_seq_one_letter_code
_entity_poly.pdbx_strand_id
1 'polypeptide(L)'
;MLIIAALVGYFIYSTISAQQVENRKKVEGFGELVIPLDSSDSSSTNPSIKQADISPTQRIISTLKDERRELLEKTVVMQDKINSLEAQVAELEHYKHTNERYAPHTFNEEVSTVHARMKQLLASQAESKRFTSTQIKGMAAAAAQEYKRYLTIHKLLLDQDQIDTIVNNHLSVYAYCIGDGMDIAANNREEEQLVVEYFKTSKTELMTSRLKSDLKAIIKPCQELLAERLAYLTP
;
A
#
# COMPACT_ATOMS: atom_id res chain seq x y z
N MET A 1 -8.76 -17.80 -38.36
CA MET A 1 -9.13 -16.70 -37.44
C MET A 1 -8.56 -15.33 -37.89
N LEU A 2 -8.46 -15.04 -39.20
CA LEU A 2 -8.07 -13.70 -39.70
C LEU A 2 -9.11 -13.09 -40.65
N ILE A 3 -9.98 -13.92 -41.24
CA ILE A 3 -11.03 -13.48 -42.17
C ILE A 3 -12.24 -12.88 -41.42
N ILE A 4 -12.52 -13.35 -40.20
CA ILE A 4 -13.63 -12.85 -39.38
C ILE A 4 -13.33 -11.44 -38.82
N ALA A 5 -12.05 -11.14 -38.51
CA ALA A 5 -11.64 -9.82 -38.04
C ALA A 5 -11.74 -8.74 -39.13
N ALA A 6 -11.51 -9.10 -40.39
CA ALA A 6 -11.64 -8.18 -41.52
C ALA A 6 -13.11 -7.79 -41.82
N LEU A 7 -14.05 -8.72 -41.62
CA LEU A 7 -15.48 -8.45 -41.82
C LEU A 7 -16.07 -7.55 -40.72
N VAL A 8 -15.64 -7.73 -39.47
CA VAL A 8 -16.06 -6.87 -38.35
C VAL A 8 -15.46 -5.46 -38.49
N GLY A 9 -14.22 -5.34 -38.95
CA GLY A 9 -13.59 -4.04 -39.21
C GLY A 9 -14.28 -3.21 -40.29
N TYR A 10 -14.75 -3.86 -41.36
CA TYR A 10 -15.46 -3.16 -42.45
C TYR A 10 -16.85 -2.65 -42.04
N PHE A 11 -17.57 -3.40 -41.18
CA PHE A 11 -18.91 -3.01 -40.73
C PHE A 11 -18.91 -1.85 -39.71
N ILE A 12 -17.86 -1.74 -38.89
CA ILE A 12 -17.71 -0.62 -37.93
C ILE A 12 -17.33 0.68 -38.66
N TYR A 13 -16.55 0.60 -39.76
CA TYR A 13 -16.14 1.79 -40.52
C TYR A 13 -17.28 2.39 -41.36
N SER A 14 -18.17 1.57 -41.92
CA SER A 14 -19.29 2.08 -42.72
C SER A 14 -20.39 2.74 -41.87
N THR A 15 -20.57 2.31 -40.62
CA THR A 15 -21.55 2.90 -39.69
C THR A 15 -21.06 4.23 -39.09
N ILE A 16 -19.75 4.36 -38.86
CA ILE A 16 -19.12 5.62 -38.39
C ILE A 16 -19.08 6.69 -39.49
N SER A 17 -18.83 6.31 -40.75
CA SER A 17 -18.79 7.28 -41.85
C SER A 17 -20.18 7.79 -42.27
N ALA A 18 -21.23 6.96 -42.19
CA ALA A 18 -22.61 7.40 -42.45
C ALA A 18 -23.11 8.42 -41.41
N GLN A 19 -22.79 8.24 -40.12
CA GLN A 19 -23.14 9.19 -39.06
C GLN A 19 -22.37 10.51 -39.16
N GLN A 20 -21.15 10.52 -39.69
CA GLN A 20 -20.38 11.76 -39.86
C GLN A 20 -20.86 12.61 -41.04
N VAL A 21 -21.42 12.01 -42.09
CA VAL A 21 -21.99 12.75 -43.23
C VAL A 21 -23.34 13.38 -42.88
N GLU A 22 -24.19 12.69 -42.10
CA GLU A 22 -25.46 13.25 -41.62
C GLU A 22 -25.23 14.36 -40.57
N ASN A 23 -24.24 14.20 -39.69
CA ASN A 23 -23.85 15.26 -38.75
C ASN A 23 -23.15 16.43 -39.45
N ARG A 24 -22.32 16.22 -40.48
CA ARG A 24 -21.71 17.33 -41.25
C ARG A 24 -22.76 18.22 -41.90
N LYS A 25 -23.81 17.63 -42.48
CA LYS A 25 -24.93 18.38 -43.07
C LYS A 25 -25.70 19.22 -42.06
N LYS A 26 -25.70 18.80 -40.78
CA LYS A 26 -26.33 19.53 -39.67
C LYS A 26 -25.41 20.56 -39.03
N VAL A 27 -24.09 20.49 -39.25
CA VAL A 27 -23.06 21.38 -38.68
C VAL A 27 -22.68 22.51 -39.62
N GLU A 28 -22.87 22.37 -40.94
CA GLU A 28 -22.69 23.46 -41.91
C GLU A 28 -23.65 24.64 -41.66
N GLY A 29 -24.84 24.39 -41.08
CA GLY A 29 -25.78 25.45 -40.67
C GLY A 29 -25.43 26.19 -39.36
N PHE A 30 -24.42 25.74 -38.61
CA PHE A 30 -23.99 26.39 -37.37
C PHE A 30 -22.83 27.38 -37.57
N GLY A 31 -22.14 27.31 -38.71
CA GLY A 31 -21.06 28.23 -39.05
C GLY A 31 -21.53 29.60 -39.58
N GLU A 32 -22.77 29.71 -40.05
CA GLU A 32 -23.31 30.94 -40.68
C GLU A 32 -24.08 31.84 -39.69
N LEU A 33 -24.41 31.36 -38.48
CA LEU A 33 -25.23 32.12 -37.52
C LEU A 33 -24.45 32.75 -36.35
N VAL A 34 -23.12 32.68 -36.33
CA VAL A 34 -22.30 33.21 -35.23
C VAL A 34 -21.16 34.08 -35.77
N ILE A 35 -21.52 35.20 -36.38
CA ILE A 35 -20.62 36.36 -36.52
C ILE A 35 -21.11 37.41 -35.52
N PRO A 36 -20.37 37.73 -34.45
CA PRO A 36 -20.69 38.86 -33.61
C PRO A 36 -20.28 40.15 -34.33
N LEU A 37 -21.25 40.97 -34.75
CA LEU A 37 -21.03 42.38 -35.02
C LEU A 37 -21.10 43.13 -33.69
N ASP A 38 -19.94 43.45 -33.10
CA ASP A 38 -19.85 44.49 -32.08
C ASP A 38 -19.46 45.81 -32.77
N SER A 39 -20.48 46.63 -33.04
CA SER A 39 -20.33 48.08 -33.15
C SER A 39 -21.26 48.70 -32.12
N SER A 40 -20.65 49.30 -31.11
CA SER A 40 -21.13 50.35 -30.22
C SER A 40 -22.62 50.75 -30.27
N ASP A 41 -23.17 50.81 -29.06
CA ASP A 41 -24.03 51.88 -28.54
C ASP A 41 -25.56 51.64 -28.47
N SER A 42 -26.08 52.04 -27.31
CA SER A 42 -27.47 52.39 -27.00
C SER A 42 -28.59 51.32 -26.94
N SER A 43 -29.13 51.21 -25.73
CA SER A 43 -30.56 51.13 -25.39
C SER A 43 -31.39 49.86 -25.66
N SER A 44 -32.13 49.50 -24.59
CA SER A 44 -33.52 49.02 -24.66
C SER A 44 -33.79 47.62 -25.22
N THR A 45 -33.79 46.62 -24.34
CA THR A 45 -34.98 45.85 -23.89
C THR A 45 -34.54 44.48 -23.37
N ASN A 46 -34.98 44.14 -22.16
CA ASN A 46 -34.95 42.75 -21.68
C ASN A 46 -35.89 41.88 -22.54
N PRO A 47 -35.46 40.72 -23.02
CA PRO A 47 -36.33 39.57 -23.15
C PRO A 47 -36.04 38.63 -21.98
N SER A 48 -36.97 38.59 -21.03
CA SER A 48 -37.13 37.50 -20.08
C SER A 48 -37.14 36.18 -20.85
N ILE A 49 -36.05 35.42 -20.81
CA ILE A 49 -36.01 34.03 -21.29
C ILE A 49 -36.95 33.24 -20.38
N LYS A 50 -38.16 33.02 -20.86
CA LYS A 50 -39.16 32.14 -20.27
C LYS A 50 -38.56 30.73 -20.18
N GLN A 51 -38.65 30.13 -19.00
CA GLN A 51 -38.23 28.77 -18.66
C GLN A 51 -38.99 27.64 -19.38
N ALA A 52 -39.54 27.88 -20.57
CA ALA A 52 -40.25 26.87 -21.34
C ALA A 52 -39.45 26.55 -22.62
N ASP A 53 -39.11 25.28 -22.80
CA ASP A 53 -38.46 24.66 -23.96
C ASP A 53 -36.92 24.68 -24.01
N ILE A 54 -36.28 24.16 -22.97
CA ILE A 54 -34.95 23.54 -23.13
C ILE A 54 -35.17 22.12 -23.65
N SER A 55 -34.75 21.83 -24.88
CA SER A 55 -34.78 20.47 -25.45
C SER A 55 -34.12 19.46 -24.49
N PRO A 56 -34.66 18.25 -24.30
CA PRO A 56 -34.07 17.23 -23.42
C PRO A 56 -32.58 16.99 -23.69
N THR A 57 -32.14 17.09 -24.94
CA THR A 57 -30.74 16.96 -25.34
C THR A 57 -29.88 18.15 -24.93
N GLN A 58 -30.39 19.39 -24.97
CA GLN A 58 -29.67 20.57 -24.47
C GLN A 58 -29.47 20.51 -22.96
N ARG A 59 -30.47 19.99 -22.22
CA ARG A 59 -30.36 19.80 -20.77
C ARG A 59 -29.25 18.80 -20.41
N ILE A 60 -29.19 17.68 -21.13
CA ILE A 60 -28.12 16.67 -20.97
C ILE A 60 -26.75 17.23 -21.33
N ILE A 61 -26.66 18.03 -22.42
CA ILE A 61 -25.39 18.65 -22.83
C ILE A 61 -24.93 19.66 -21.77
N SER A 62 -25.83 20.47 -21.20
CA SER A 62 -25.48 21.40 -20.11
C SER A 62 -25.02 20.66 -18.86
N THR A 63 -25.71 19.58 -18.44
CA THR A 63 -25.31 18.82 -17.24
C THR A 63 -23.97 18.12 -17.45
N LEU A 64 -23.73 17.52 -18.61
CA LEU A 64 -22.44 16.89 -18.92
C LEU A 64 -21.28 17.91 -18.99
N LYS A 65 -21.58 19.13 -19.44
CA LYS A 65 -20.60 20.23 -19.48
C LYS A 65 -20.26 20.72 -18.07
N ASP A 66 -21.26 20.81 -17.20
CA ASP A 66 -21.07 21.19 -15.80
C ASP A 66 -20.35 20.09 -15.01
N GLU A 67 -20.73 18.82 -15.19
CA GLU A 67 -20.03 17.66 -14.60
C GLU A 67 -18.57 17.57 -15.07
N ARG A 68 -18.30 17.83 -16.36
CA ARG A 68 -16.92 17.89 -16.85
C ARG A 68 -16.12 19.00 -16.18
N ARG A 69 -16.72 20.16 -15.96
CA ARG A 69 -16.06 21.28 -15.28
C ARG A 69 -15.77 20.93 -13.82
N GLU A 70 -16.73 20.34 -13.12
CA GLU A 70 -16.57 19.86 -11.75
C GLU A 70 -15.50 18.77 -11.63
N LEU A 71 -15.45 17.82 -12.57
CA LEU A 71 -14.44 16.76 -12.60
C LEU A 71 -13.03 17.32 -12.87
N LEU A 72 -12.91 18.33 -13.74
CA LEU A 72 -11.63 19.00 -13.97
C LEU A 72 -11.15 19.74 -12.72
N GLU A 73 -12.04 20.42 -12.02
CA GLU A 73 -11.73 21.11 -10.76
C GLU A 73 -11.32 20.10 -9.66
N LYS A 74 -12.05 18.99 -9.51
CA LYS A 74 -11.68 17.90 -8.59
C LYS A 74 -10.33 17.28 -8.94
N THR A 75 -9.99 17.17 -10.23
CA THR A 75 -8.69 16.65 -10.67
C THR A 75 -7.55 17.59 -10.25
N VAL A 76 -7.71 18.90 -10.40
CA VAL A 76 -6.72 19.89 -9.95
C VAL A 76 -6.55 19.83 -8.44
N VAL A 77 -7.65 19.84 -7.67
CA VAL A 77 -7.60 19.74 -6.20
C VAL A 77 -6.97 18.43 -5.73
N MET A 78 -7.25 17.31 -6.41
CA MET A 78 -6.62 16.03 -6.09
C MET A 78 -5.11 16.04 -6.40
N GLN A 79 -4.70 16.65 -7.51
CA GLN A 79 -3.28 16.78 -7.83
C GLN A 79 -2.54 17.64 -6.80
N ASP A 80 -3.13 18.74 -6.36
CA ASP A 80 -2.55 19.60 -5.32
C ASP A 80 -2.45 18.86 -3.97
N LYS A 81 -3.44 18.02 -3.64
CA LYS A 81 -3.38 17.14 -2.45
C LYS A 81 -2.27 16.11 -2.57
N ILE A 82 -2.08 15.49 -3.73
CA ILE A 82 -0.99 14.54 -3.96
C ILE A 82 0.36 15.25 -3.75
N ASN A 83 0.57 16.40 -4.39
CA ASN A 83 1.80 17.16 -4.27
C ASN A 83 2.07 17.60 -2.80
N SER A 84 1.03 18.00 -2.08
CA SER A 84 1.13 18.36 -0.66
C SER A 84 1.46 17.15 0.22
N LEU A 85 0.84 16.00 -0.02
CA LEU A 85 1.12 14.77 0.71
C LEU A 85 2.52 14.25 0.41
N GLU A 86 2.98 14.31 -0.84
CA GLU A 86 4.36 13.97 -1.23
C GLU A 86 5.38 14.87 -0.52
N ALA A 87 5.11 16.18 -0.42
CA ALA A 87 5.97 17.11 0.31
C ALA A 87 6.02 16.80 1.81
N GLN A 88 4.89 16.47 2.44
CA GLN A 88 4.83 16.06 3.84
C GLN A 88 5.58 14.75 4.09
N VAL A 89 5.47 13.77 3.18
CA VAL A 89 6.23 12.52 3.27
C VAL A 89 7.73 12.79 3.17
N ALA A 90 8.17 13.63 2.23
CA ALA A 90 9.58 13.99 2.08
C ALA A 90 10.12 14.73 3.33
N GLU A 91 9.33 15.63 3.92
CA GLU A 91 9.67 16.32 5.16
C GLU A 91 9.80 15.35 6.34
N LEU A 92 8.84 14.42 6.48
CA LEU A 92 8.87 13.40 7.53
C LEU A 92 10.04 12.43 7.37
N GLU A 93 10.36 12.03 6.13
CA GLU A 93 11.54 11.21 5.85
C GLU A 93 12.84 11.95 6.19
N HIS A 94 12.91 13.24 5.86
CA HIS A 94 14.05 14.07 6.22
C HIS A 94 14.18 14.23 7.74
N TYR A 95 13.08 14.54 8.44
CA TYR A 95 13.05 14.63 9.91
C TYR A 95 13.48 13.33 10.57
N LYS A 96 13.00 12.19 10.07
CA LYS A 96 13.41 10.85 10.52
C LYS A 96 14.91 10.65 10.32
N HIS A 97 15.41 10.86 9.10
CA HIS A 97 16.83 10.66 8.78
C HIS A 97 17.75 11.55 9.63
N THR A 98 17.35 12.81 9.84
CA THR A 98 18.15 13.77 10.61
C THR A 98 18.19 13.41 12.10
N ASN A 99 17.07 12.94 12.68
CA ASN A 99 17.04 12.52 14.08
C ASN A 99 17.69 11.15 14.32
N GLU A 100 17.56 10.21 13.38
CA GLU A 100 18.26 8.91 13.45
C GLU A 100 19.78 9.07 13.50
N ARG A 101 20.33 10.14 12.90
CA ARG A 101 21.76 10.45 12.93
C ARG A 101 22.28 10.84 14.33
N TYR A 102 21.41 11.34 15.20
CA TYR A 102 21.76 11.78 16.56
C TYR A 102 21.29 10.81 17.65
N ALA A 103 20.63 9.71 17.28
CA ALA A 103 20.33 8.63 18.20
C ALA A 103 21.61 7.81 18.50
N PRO A 104 21.90 7.46 19.76
CA PRO A 104 23.13 6.76 20.13
C PRO A 104 23.28 5.37 19.49
N HIS A 105 22.17 4.74 19.09
CA HIS A 105 22.14 3.57 18.20
C HIS A 105 21.08 3.79 17.13
N THR A 106 21.40 3.46 15.87
CA THR A 106 20.35 3.46 14.84
C THR A 106 19.40 2.30 15.08
N PHE A 107 18.12 2.49 14.79
CA PHE A 107 17.09 1.44 14.95
C PHE A 107 17.48 0.09 14.32
N ASN A 108 18.11 0.11 13.14
CA ASN A 108 18.55 -1.11 12.47
C ASN A 108 19.75 -1.79 13.18
N GLU A 109 20.62 -1.01 13.81
CA GLU A 109 21.77 -1.50 14.56
C GLU A 109 21.34 -2.15 15.88
N GLU A 110 20.33 -1.59 16.54
CA GLU A 110 19.73 -2.19 17.73
C GLU A 110 19.09 -3.55 17.40
N VAL A 111 18.29 -3.62 16.33
CA VAL A 111 17.68 -4.87 15.86
C VAL A 111 18.74 -5.91 15.48
N SER A 112 19.84 -5.49 14.83
CA SER A 112 20.96 -6.36 14.50
C SER A 112 21.67 -6.90 15.75
N THR A 113 21.87 -6.04 16.74
CA THR A 113 22.46 -6.41 18.04
C THR A 113 21.58 -7.41 18.78
N VAL A 114 20.27 -7.18 18.81
CA VAL A 114 19.29 -8.11 19.38
C VAL A 114 19.30 -9.45 18.65
N HIS A 115 19.38 -9.45 17.31
CA HIS A 115 19.50 -10.69 16.53
C HIS A 115 20.76 -11.49 16.92
N ALA A 116 21.91 -10.83 17.03
CA ALA A 116 23.16 -11.47 17.45
C ALA A 116 23.06 -12.01 18.89
N ARG A 117 22.51 -11.22 19.82
CA ARG A 117 22.31 -11.60 21.22
C ARG A 117 21.35 -12.78 21.34
N MET A 118 20.24 -12.79 20.61
CA MET A 118 19.29 -13.90 20.57
C MET A 118 19.94 -15.17 20.06
N LYS A 119 20.74 -15.09 19.00
CA LYS A 119 21.48 -16.25 18.48
C LYS A 119 22.45 -16.82 19.53
N GLN A 120 23.17 -15.96 20.24
CA GLN A 120 24.08 -16.37 21.32
C GLN A 120 23.32 -16.97 22.52
N LEU A 121 22.24 -16.33 22.94
CA LEU A 121 21.39 -16.78 24.04
C LEU A 121 20.82 -18.17 23.74
N LEU A 122 20.18 -18.33 22.58
CA LEU A 122 19.64 -19.61 22.14
C LEU A 122 20.75 -20.66 22.05
N ALA A 123 21.92 -20.35 21.48
CA ALA A 123 23.02 -21.32 21.41
C ALA A 123 23.55 -21.76 22.79
N SER A 124 23.45 -20.93 23.82
CA SER A 124 23.92 -21.22 25.18
C SER A 124 22.93 -22.03 26.02
N GLN A 125 21.62 -21.96 25.71
CA GLN A 125 20.57 -22.58 26.50
C GLN A 125 20.46 -24.08 26.24
N ALA A 126 20.28 -24.86 27.31
CA ALA A 126 20.15 -26.32 27.21
C ALA A 126 18.89 -26.74 26.42
N GLU A 127 17.79 -25.99 26.55
CA GLU A 127 16.54 -26.22 25.84
C GLU A 127 16.69 -26.09 24.31
N SER A 128 17.66 -25.31 23.85
CA SER A 128 17.89 -25.11 22.42
C SER A 128 18.57 -26.29 21.72
N LYS A 129 19.11 -27.25 22.47
CA LYS A 129 19.79 -28.43 21.92
C LYS A 129 18.88 -29.33 21.08
N ARG A 130 17.55 -29.19 21.26
CA ARG A 130 16.55 -29.92 20.46
C ARG A 130 16.41 -29.38 19.03
N PHE A 131 16.83 -28.14 18.78
CA PHE A 131 16.68 -27.49 17.48
C PHE A 131 17.94 -27.63 16.62
N THR A 132 17.74 -27.67 15.31
CA THR A 132 18.85 -27.64 14.35
C THR A 132 19.47 -26.24 14.26
N SER A 133 20.70 -26.16 13.75
CA SER A 133 21.36 -24.86 13.52
C SER A 133 20.55 -23.95 12.58
N THR A 134 19.78 -24.51 11.66
CA THR A 134 18.91 -23.76 10.73
C THR A 134 17.70 -23.19 11.48
N GLN A 135 17.06 -23.99 12.32
CA GLN A 135 15.96 -23.55 13.19
C GLN A 135 16.41 -22.46 14.15
N ILE A 136 17.55 -22.61 14.81
CA ILE A 136 18.08 -21.56 15.72
C ILE A 136 18.29 -20.23 14.98
N LYS A 137 18.73 -20.27 13.71
CA LYS A 137 18.83 -19.06 12.87
C LYS A 137 17.45 -18.47 12.54
N GLY A 138 16.47 -19.32 12.24
CA GLY A 138 15.08 -18.91 12.00
C GLY A 138 14.45 -18.26 13.24
N MET A 139 14.59 -18.91 14.39
CA MET A 139 14.10 -18.45 15.69
C MET A 139 14.70 -17.08 16.06
N ALA A 140 16.02 -16.92 15.91
CA ALA A 140 16.68 -15.64 16.17
C ALA A 140 16.20 -14.54 15.20
N ALA A 141 16.06 -14.87 13.91
CA ALA A 141 15.57 -13.93 12.90
C ALA A 141 14.11 -13.52 13.18
N ALA A 142 13.25 -14.48 13.53
CA ALA A 142 11.86 -14.22 13.89
C ALA A 142 11.74 -13.32 15.12
N ALA A 143 12.53 -13.59 16.16
CA ALA A 143 12.56 -12.78 17.37
C ALA A 143 13.02 -11.33 17.09
N ALA A 144 14.06 -11.16 16.27
CA ALA A 144 14.53 -9.83 15.87
C ALA A 144 13.50 -9.07 15.01
N GLN A 145 12.79 -9.79 14.13
CA GLN A 145 11.71 -9.20 13.33
C GLN A 145 10.53 -8.74 14.21
N GLU A 146 10.12 -9.54 15.20
CA GLU A 146 9.07 -9.13 16.13
C GLU A 146 9.50 -7.98 17.03
N TYR A 147 10.76 -7.98 17.48
CA TYR A 147 11.32 -6.87 18.24
C TYR A 147 11.26 -5.56 17.44
N LYS A 148 11.67 -5.62 16.17
CA LYS A 148 11.54 -4.51 15.22
C LYS A 148 10.08 -4.04 15.10
N ARG A 149 9.13 -4.97 14.98
CA ARG A 149 7.70 -4.65 14.90
C ARG A 149 7.19 -3.96 16.16
N TYR A 150 7.55 -4.47 17.34
CA TYR A 150 7.17 -3.91 18.63
C TYR A 150 7.67 -2.47 18.79
N LEU A 151 8.96 -2.23 18.56
CA LEU A 151 9.53 -0.88 18.62
C LEU A 151 8.86 0.08 17.63
N THR A 152 8.53 -0.39 16.41
CA THR A 152 7.86 0.44 15.39
C THR A 152 6.46 0.86 15.83
N ILE A 153 5.68 -0.04 16.44
CA ILE A 153 4.31 0.21 16.88
C ILE A 153 4.30 1.21 18.04
N HIS A 154 5.18 0.99 19.02
CA HIS A 154 5.18 1.76 20.24
C HIS A 154 5.96 3.08 20.12
N LYS A 155 6.73 3.29 19.04
CA LYS A 155 7.57 4.49 18.82
C LYS A 155 8.43 4.85 20.05
N LEU A 156 8.79 3.84 20.84
CA LEU A 156 9.39 3.98 22.15
C LEU A 156 10.90 3.73 22.05
N LEU A 157 11.68 4.63 22.65
CA LEU A 157 13.03 4.33 23.11
C LEU A 157 12.87 3.57 24.42
N LEU A 158 13.11 2.27 24.39
CA LEU A 158 13.18 1.46 25.60
C LEU A 158 14.48 1.75 26.33
N ASP A 159 14.43 1.73 27.67
CA ASP A 159 15.66 1.76 28.46
C ASP A 159 16.39 0.42 28.37
N GLN A 160 17.71 0.41 28.59
CA GLN A 160 18.54 -0.78 28.42
C GLN A 160 18.06 -1.94 29.31
N ASP A 161 17.59 -1.66 30.52
CA ASP A 161 17.03 -2.67 31.43
C ASP A 161 15.72 -3.29 30.90
N GLN A 162 14.90 -2.51 30.21
CA GLN A 162 13.68 -2.99 29.56
C GLN A 162 14.01 -3.85 28.34
N ILE A 163 14.99 -3.42 27.54
CA ILE A 163 15.50 -4.19 26.40
C ILE A 163 16.04 -5.54 26.88
N ASP A 164 16.84 -5.55 27.94
CA ASP A 164 17.41 -6.76 28.52
C ASP A 164 16.31 -7.71 29.05
N THR A 165 15.28 -7.17 29.69
CA THR A 165 14.12 -7.95 30.13
C THR A 165 13.36 -8.56 28.95
N ILE A 166 13.11 -7.77 27.91
CA ILE A 166 12.40 -8.24 26.70
C ILE A 166 13.20 -9.31 25.99
N VAL A 167 14.50 -9.09 25.78
CA VAL A 167 15.36 -10.04 25.07
C VAL A 167 15.49 -11.36 25.83
N ASN A 168 15.77 -11.30 27.13
CA ASN A 168 16.08 -12.51 27.89
C ASN A 168 14.81 -13.30 28.30
N ASN A 169 13.71 -12.62 28.64
CA ASN A 169 12.53 -13.28 29.23
C ASN A 169 11.35 -13.45 28.25
N HIS A 170 11.21 -12.58 27.26
CA HIS A 170 10.03 -12.56 26.37
C HIS A 170 10.35 -13.03 24.96
N LEU A 171 11.40 -12.49 24.34
CA LEU A 171 11.83 -12.86 23.00
C LEU A 171 12.36 -14.28 22.93
N SER A 172 12.99 -14.78 24.00
CA SER A 172 13.40 -16.18 24.11
C SER A 172 12.21 -17.13 24.03
N VAL A 173 11.12 -16.82 24.73
CA VAL A 173 9.91 -17.66 24.69
C VAL A 173 9.20 -17.57 23.35
N TYR A 174 9.14 -16.37 22.75
CA TYR A 174 8.65 -16.24 21.38
C TYR A 174 9.49 -17.05 20.39
N ALA A 175 10.81 -16.99 20.50
CA ALA A 175 11.74 -17.75 19.67
C ALA A 175 11.50 -19.25 19.79
N TYR A 176 11.27 -19.76 21.01
CA TYR A 176 10.91 -21.17 21.23
C TYR A 176 9.56 -21.56 20.64
N CYS A 177 8.54 -20.71 20.78
CA CYS A 177 7.24 -20.93 20.15
C CYS A 177 7.34 -21.05 18.62
N ILE A 178 8.17 -20.20 18.00
CA ILE A 178 8.44 -20.27 16.56
C ILE A 178 9.24 -21.54 16.22
N GLY A 179 10.24 -21.91 17.00
CA GLY A 179 11.01 -23.14 16.79
C GLY A 179 10.11 -24.37 16.78
N ASP A 180 9.21 -24.50 17.76
CA ASP A 180 8.24 -25.59 17.85
C ASP A 180 7.23 -25.56 16.70
N GLY A 181 6.83 -24.36 16.29
CA GLY A 181 5.97 -24.18 15.13
C GLY A 181 6.65 -24.49 13.80
N MET A 182 7.95 -24.27 13.66
CA MET A 182 8.68 -24.55 12.41
C MET A 182 8.64 -26.03 12.04
N ASP A 183 8.71 -26.94 13.02
CA ASP A 183 8.55 -28.38 12.79
C ASP A 183 7.15 -28.75 12.30
N ILE A 184 6.13 -27.94 12.65
CA ILE A 184 4.74 -28.16 12.25
C ILE A 184 4.44 -27.51 10.88
N ALA A 185 5.03 -26.34 10.59
CA ALA A 185 4.84 -25.62 9.34
C ALA A 185 5.59 -26.24 8.16
N ALA A 186 6.83 -26.70 8.39
CA ALA A 186 7.70 -27.17 7.32
C ALA A 186 7.67 -28.70 7.26
N ASN A 187 7.20 -29.23 6.13
CA ASN A 187 7.15 -30.68 5.90
C ASN A 187 8.50 -31.22 5.41
N ASN A 188 9.34 -30.36 4.85
CA ASN A 188 10.64 -30.72 4.30
C ASN A 188 11.68 -29.60 4.53
N ARG A 189 12.95 -29.92 4.28
CA ARG A 189 14.08 -29.02 4.49
C ARG A 189 14.05 -27.77 3.58
N GLU A 190 13.44 -27.85 2.42
CA GLU A 190 13.31 -26.70 1.50
C GLU A 190 12.29 -25.69 2.05
N GLU A 191 11.14 -26.17 2.53
CA GLU A 191 10.13 -25.36 3.22
C GLU A 191 10.71 -24.71 4.49
N GLU A 192 11.51 -25.44 5.26
CA GLU A 192 12.20 -24.91 6.43
C GLU A 192 13.13 -23.73 6.05
N GLN A 193 13.90 -23.87 4.98
CA GLN A 193 14.77 -22.78 4.49
C GLN A 193 13.97 -21.56 4.01
N LEU A 194 12.84 -21.78 3.33
CA LEU A 194 11.94 -20.71 2.91
C LEU A 194 11.34 -19.96 4.12
N VAL A 195 10.99 -20.68 5.19
CA VAL A 195 10.51 -20.08 6.43
C VAL A 195 11.61 -19.24 7.10
N VAL A 196 12.84 -19.76 7.17
CA VAL A 196 13.98 -18.98 7.70
C VAL A 196 14.24 -17.72 6.86
N GLU A 197 14.16 -17.82 5.54
CA GLU A 197 14.38 -16.69 4.64
C GLU A 197 13.25 -15.65 4.76
N TYR A 198 12.02 -16.10 4.98
CA TYR A 198 10.89 -15.23 5.31
C TYR A 198 11.17 -14.42 6.57
N PHE A 199 11.68 -15.03 7.64
CA PHE A 199 11.98 -14.29 8.88
C PHE A 199 13.12 -13.27 8.73
N LYS A 200 14.02 -13.44 7.76
CA LYS A 200 15.08 -12.48 7.48
C LYS A 200 14.62 -11.32 6.59
N THR A 201 13.84 -11.62 5.57
CA THR A 201 13.56 -10.68 4.46
C THR A 201 12.11 -10.22 4.39
N SER A 202 11.21 -10.86 5.14
CA SER A 202 9.75 -10.72 5.05
C SER A 202 9.17 -11.04 3.67
N LYS A 203 9.94 -11.64 2.76
CA LYS A 203 9.49 -11.97 1.40
C LYS A 203 8.76 -13.31 1.39
N THR A 204 7.61 -13.36 0.75
CA THR A 204 6.78 -14.58 0.60
C THR A 204 6.67 -15.07 -0.84
N GLU A 205 7.42 -14.48 -1.77
CA GLU A 205 7.29 -14.71 -3.21
C GLU A 205 7.53 -16.17 -3.60
N LEU A 206 8.45 -16.84 -2.91
CA LEU A 206 8.85 -18.22 -3.18
C LEU A 206 8.04 -19.26 -2.38
N MET A 207 7.15 -18.82 -1.49
CA MET A 207 6.38 -19.72 -0.63
C MET A 207 5.08 -20.14 -1.30
N THR A 208 4.72 -21.43 -1.18
CA THR A 208 3.43 -21.93 -1.63
C THR A 208 2.29 -21.36 -0.77
N SER A 209 1.07 -21.30 -1.30
CA SER A 209 -0.10 -20.81 -0.55
C SER A 209 -0.33 -21.59 0.75
N ARG A 210 -0.09 -22.91 0.71
CA ARG A 210 -0.19 -23.80 1.86
C ARG A 210 0.82 -23.44 2.94
N LEU A 211 2.11 -23.33 2.59
CA LEU A 211 3.16 -22.95 3.54
C LEU A 211 2.90 -21.57 4.16
N LYS A 212 2.36 -20.61 3.41
CA LYS A 212 1.97 -19.30 3.97
C LYS A 212 0.84 -19.42 5.00
N SER A 213 -0.16 -20.24 4.70
CA SER A 213 -1.28 -20.49 5.63
C SER A 213 -0.80 -21.15 6.91
N ASP A 214 0.02 -22.20 6.78
CA ASP A 214 0.56 -22.96 7.91
C ASP A 214 1.46 -22.07 8.76
N LEU A 215 2.36 -21.31 8.13
CA LEU A 215 3.21 -20.34 8.84
C LEU A 215 2.39 -19.28 9.57
N LYS A 216 1.32 -18.75 8.98
CA LYS A 216 0.44 -17.77 9.62
C LYS A 216 -0.28 -18.36 10.83
N ALA A 217 -0.70 -19.62 10.74
CA ALA A 217 -1.35 -20.33 11.85
C ALA A 217 -0.44 -20.50 13.07
N ILE A 218 0.89 -20.54 12.85
CA ILE A 218 1.91 -20.62 13.90
C ILE A 218 2.33 -19.24 14.42
N ILE A 219 2.58 -18.28 13.52
CA ILE A 219 3.08 -16.96 13.93
C ILE A 219 2.06 -16.23 14.80
N LYS A 220 0.78 -16.28 14.41
CA LYS A 220 -0.28 -15.53 15.10
C LYS A 220 -0.40 -15.86 16.60
N PRO A 221 -0.55 -17.13 17.03
CA PRO A 221 -0.63 -17.45 18.46
C PRO A 221 0.66 -17.09 19.22
N CYS A 222 1.84 -17.27 18.61
CA CYS A 222 3.10 -16.88 19.24
C CYS A 222 3.18 -15.35 19.45
N GLN A 223 2.71 -14.57 18.46
CA GLN A 223 2.63 -13.11 18.57
C GLN A 223 1.63 -12.65 19.64
N GLU A 224 0.47 -13.32 19.75
CA GLU A 224 -0.53 -13.02 20.77
C GLU A 224 0.01 -13.28 22.18
N LEU A 225 0.71 -14.40 22.38
CA LEU A 225 1.36 -14.73 23.64
C LEU A 225 2.46 -13.72 24.01
N LEU A 226 3.23 -13.27 23.02
CA LEU A 226 4.21 -12.22 23.23
C LEU A 226 3.54 -10.89 23.59
N ALA A 227 2.47 -10.52 22.91
CA ALA A 227 1.74 -9.27 23.16
C ALA A 227 1.14 -9.24 24.58
N GLU A 228 0.55 -10.35 25.04
CA GLU A 228 0.04 -10.47 26.42
C GLU A 228 1.16 -10.27 27.45
N ARG A 229 2.34 -10.83 27.18
CA ARG A 229 3.51 -10.67 28.05
C ARG A 229 4.15 -9.29 27.98
N LEU A 230 3.97 -8.55 26.91
CA LEU A 230 4.49 -7.19 26.79
C LEU A 230 3.46 -6.14 27.25
N ALA A 231 2.18 -6.52 27.43
CA ALA A 231 1.11 -5.62 27.84
C ALA A 231 1.36 -4.93 29.20
N TYR A 232 2.14 -5.54 30.09
CA TYR A 232 2.51 -4.92 31.37
C TYR A 232 3.65 -3.90 31.26
N LEU A 233 4.41 -3.92 30.16
CA LEU A 233 5.50 -2.97 29.90
C LEU A 233 5.02 -1.69 29.22
N THR A 234 3.80 -1.72 28.66
CA THR A 234 3.13 -0.56 28.08
C THR A 234 2.26 0.12 29.14
N PRO A 235 2.57 1.35 29.57
CA PRO A 235 1.74 2.11 30.50
C PRO A 235 0.40 2.54 29.90
#